data_AF-A0A971X663-F1
#
_entry.id   AF-A0A971X663-F1
#
_cell.length_a   1.000
_cell.length_b   1.000
_cell.length_c   1.000
_cell.angle_alpha   90.00
_cell.angle_beta   90.00
_cell.angle_gamma   90.00
#
_symmetry.space_group_name_H-M   'P 1'
#
loop_
_entity.id
_entity.type
_entity.pdbx_description
1 polymer ?
#
loop_
_entity_poly.entity_id
_entity_poly.type
_entity_poly.pdbx_seq_one_letter_code
_entity_poly.pdbx_strand_id
1 'polypeptide(L)'
;MKLGVFTVLLSAKSLEESLSYLKQSGVQAVELGAGGYPGKSHLNPDELLGKKDKIDEIKALLKDNNMEISALSCHGNPLHPNKEIA
;
A
#
# COMPACT_ATOMS: atom_id res chain seq x y z
N MET A 1 -21.45 -3.26 1.25
CA MET A 1 -20.36 -2.48 0.60
C MET A 1 -19.23 -2.31 1.61
N LYS A 2 -17.96 -2.28 1.18
CA LYS A 2 -16.79 -2.11 2.07
C LYS A 2 -16.28 -0.67 2.01
N LEU A 3 -15.91 -0.11 3.16
CA LEU A 3 -15.20 1.18 3.21
C LEU A 3 -13.71 0.97 2.94
N GLY A 4 -13.18 1.68 1.94
CA GLY A 4 -11.78 1.61 1.53
C GLY A 4 -11.03 2.92 1.74
N VAL A 5 -9.74 2.85 2.06
CA VAL A 5 -8.86 4.04 2.19
C VAL A 5 -7.58 3.89 1.38
N PHE A 6 -7.24 4.94 0.64
CA PHE A 6 -5.92 5.09 0.01
C PHE A 6 -4.90 5.53 1.06
N THR A 7 -3.99 4.62 1.42
CA THR A 7 -3.13 4.76 2.61
C THR A 7 -1.98 5.75 2.46
N VAL A 8 -1.76 6.33 1.28
CA VAL A 8 -0.66 7.29 1.04
C VAL A 8 -0.75 8.53 1.93
N LEU A 9 -1.97 8.93 2.33
CA LEU A 9 -2.19 10.00 3.31
C LEU A 9 -1.63 9.68 4.70
N LEU A 10 -1.36 8.40 4.99
CA LEU A 10 -0.80 7.91 6.25
C LEU A 10 0.68 7.54 6.13
N SER A 11 1.36 7.93 5.06
CA SER A 11 2.77 7.55 4.76
C SER A 11 3.81 7.94 5.82
N ALA A 12 3.47 8.81 6.78
CA ALA A 12 4.30 9.13 7.94
C ALA A 12 4.21 8.08 9.06
N LYS A 13 3.27 7.14 8.97
CA LYS A 13 3.11 5.99 9.87
C LYS A 13 3.66 4.74 9.19
N SER A 14 4.04 3.75 9.99
CA SER A 14 4.26 2.41 9.46
C SER A 14 2.96 1.81 8.91
N LEU A 15 3.08 0.75 8.08
CA LEU A 15 1.92 0.01 7.59
C LEU A 15 1.10 -0.56 8.76
N GLU A 16 1.75 -1.11 9.79
CA GLU A 16 1.07 -1.67 10.96
C GLU A 16 0.27 -0.62 11.73
N GLU A 17 0.87 0.53 12.04
CA GLU A 17 0.17 1.63 12.71
C GLU A 17 -1.00 2.16 11.88
N SER A 18 -0.82 2.26 10.55
CA SER A 18 -1.87 2.66 9.62
C SER A 18 -3.04 1.68 9.63
N LEU A 19 -2.77 0.37 9.54
CA LEU A 19 -3.80 -0.66 9.54
C LEU A 19 -4.55 -0.72 10.88
N SER A 20 -3.85 -0.59 12.00
CA SER A 20 -4.45 -0.55 13.34
C SER A 20 -5.40 0.66 13.49
N TYR A 21 -4.96 1.85 13.07
CA TYR A 21 -5.79 3.05 13.07
C TYR A 21 -7.03 2.90 12.17
N LEU A 22 -6.86 2.35 10.97
CA LEU A 22 -7.95 2.17 10.01
C LEU A 22 -8.97 1.12 10.48
N LYS A 23 -8.50 0.03 11.10
CA LYS A 23 -9.36 -0.99 11.74
C LYS A 23 -10.23 -0.36 12.83
N GLN A 24 -9.64 0.46 13.70
CA GLN A 24 -10.38 1.18 14.75
C GLN A 24 -11.39 2.17 14.17
N SER A 25 -11.14 2.68 12.97
CA SER A 25 -12.01 3.61 12.24
C SER A 25 -13.11 2.90 11.42
N GLY A 26 -13.20 1.56 11.45
CA GLY A 26 -14.21 0.79 10.73
C GLY A 26 -13.94 0.60 9.24
N VAL A 27 -12.72 0.90 8.77
CA VAL A 27 -12.29 0.65 7.39
C VAL A 27 -12.04 -0.85 7.21
N GLN A 28 -12.28 -1.37 6.00
CA GLN A 28 -12.24 -2.80 5.70
C GLN A 28 -11.37 -3.13 4.47
N ALA A 29 -11.01 -2.13 3.69
CA ALA A 29 -10.13 -2.28 2.54
C ALA A 29 -9.10 -1.15 2.47
N VAL A 30 -7.93 -1.46 1.90
CA VAL A 30 -6.85 -0.50 1.72
C VAL A 30 -6.33 -0.53 0.29
N GLU A 31 -6.01 0.64 -0.21
CA GLU A 31 -5.20 0.83 -1.40
C GLU A 31 -3.79 1.27 -0.96
N LEU A 32 -2.78 0.53 -1.40
CA LEU A 32 -1.39 0.71 -0.96
C LEU A 32 -0.55 1.34 -2.08
N GLY A 33 0.18 2.41 -1.74
CA GLY A 33 1.18 2.99 -2.63
C GLY A 33 2.35 2.01 -2.83
N ALA A 34 2.59 1.65 -4.08
CA ALA A 34 3.56 0.64 -4.50
C ALA A 34 4.55 1.17 -5.55
N GLY A 35 4.74 2.49 -5.64
CA GLY A 35 5.64 3.16 -6.57
C GLY A 35 4.99 4.35 -7.28
N GLY A 36 5.74 4.97 -8.19
CA GLY A 36 5.30 6.16 -8.92
C GLY A 36 5.05 7.36 -8.01
N TYR A 37 4.09 8.22 -8.38
CA TYR A 37 3.68 9.38 -7.58
C TYR A 37 3.13 9.03 -6.18
N PRO A 38 2.39 7.92 -5.99
CA PRO A 38 2.00 7.42 -4.67
C PRO A 38 3.18 7.12 -3.73
N GLY A 39 4.38 6.88 -4.27
CA GLY A 39 5.53 6.43 -3.50
C GLY A 39 5.38 4.99 -3.00
N LYS A 40 6.29 4.58 -2.09
CA LYS A 40 6.48 3.18 -1.67
C LYS A 40 6.56 2.97 -0.16
N SER A 41 6.02 3.91 0.63
CA SER A 41 6.18 3.92 2.11
C SER A 41 5.56 2.71 2.80
N HIS A 42 4.42 2.21 2.32
CA HIS A 42 3.73 1.06 2.90
C HIS A 42 3.97 -0.24 2.15
N LEU A 43 4.30 -0.17 0.86
CA LEU A 43 4.59 -1.33 0.04
C LEU A 43 5.76 -0.98 -0.90
N ASN A 44 6.93 -1.58 -0.65
CA ASN A 44 8.11 -1.37 -1.48
C ASN A 44 8.36 -2.61 -2.37
N PRO A 45 8.03 -2.58 -3.68
CA PRO A 45 8.24 -3.73 -4.56
C PRO A 45 9.69 -4.21 -4.62
N ASP A 46 10.66 -3.31 -4.56
CA ASP A 46 12.10 -3.65 -4.61
C ASP A 46 12.50 -4.59 -3.45
N GLU A 47 11.79 -4.49 -2.34
CA GLU A 47 12.02 -5.32 -1.17
C GLU A 47 11.20 -6.60 -1.15
N LEU A 48 10.17 -6.72 -2.00
CA LEU A 48 9.19 -7.81 -1.96
C LEU A 48 9.30 -8.78 -3.14
N LEU A 49 9.66 -8.28 -4.33
CA LEU A 49 9.72 -9.10 -5.53
C LEU A 49 10.73 -10.25 -5.35
N GLY A 50 10.26 -11.47 -5.62
CA GLY A 50 11.06 -12.70 -5.43
C GLY A 50 11.20 -13.18 -3.99
N LYS A 51 10.62 -12.48 -3.00
CA LYS A 51 10.74 -12.82 -1.57
C LYS A 51 9.38 -13.19 -0.99
N LYS A 52 9.02 -14.46 -1.16
CA LYS A 52 7.72 -15.00 -0.70
C LYS A 52 7.46 -14.75 0.78
N ASP A 53 8.48 -14.90 1.62
CA ASP A 53 8.34 -14.75 3.08
C ASP A 53 7.90 -13.34 3.46
N LYS A 54 8.51 -12.31 2.87
CA LYS A 54 8.11 -10.91 3.09
C LYS A 54 6.70 -10.59 2.58
N ILE A 55 6.30 -11.19 1.46
CA ILE A 55 4.93 -11.05 0.95
C ILE A 55 3.94 -11.67 1.95
N ASP A 56 4.28 -12.83 2.51
CA ASP A 56 3.43 -13.52 3.48
C ASP A 56 3.34 -12.77 4.82
N GLU A 57 4.42 -12.13 5.27
CA GLU A 57 4.42 -11.23 6.42
C GLU A 57 3.42 -10.07 6.24
N ILE A 58 3.42 -9.41 5.07
CA ILE A 58 2.47 -8.33 4.78
C ILE A 58 1.03 -8.85 4.71
N LYS A 59 0.81 -10.02 4.12
CA LYS A 59 -0.52 -10.64 4.07
C LYS A 59 -1.03 -11.02 5.47
N ALA A 60 -0.15 -11.52 6.33
CA ALA A 60 -0.47 -11.83 7.72
C ALA A 60 -0.87 -10.55 8.46
N LEU A 61 -0.09 -9.48 8.32
CA LEU A 61 -0.39 -8.18 8.93
C LEU A 61 -1.76 -7.62 8.51
N LEU A 62 -2.12 -7.73 7.23
CA LEU A 62 -3.45 -7.34 6.73
C LEU A 62 -4.55 -8.22 7.33
N LYS A 63 -4.33 -9.53 7.39
CA LYS A 63 -5.29 -10.49 7.96
C LYS A 63 -5.54 -10.22 9.44
N ASP A 64 -4.51 -9.97 10.24
CA ASP A 64 -4.62 -9.67 11.66
C ASP A 64 -5.39 -8.36 11.93
N ASN A 65 -5.37 -7.45 10.94
CA ASN A 65 -6.12 -6.22 10.95
C ASN A 65 -7.50 -6.31 10.27
N ASN A 66 -7.93 -7.48 9.81
CA ASN A 66 -9.18 -7.70 9.06
C ASN A 66 -9.30 -6.78 7.82
N MET A 67 -8.18 -6.54 7.14
CA MET A 67 -8.09 -5.65 5.98
C MET A 67 -7.89 -6.42 4.68
N GLU A 68 -8.59 -5.97 3.64
CA GLU A 68 -8.42 -6.43 2.27
C GLU A 68 -7.60 -5.41 1.46
N ILE A 69 -6.72 -5.87 0.57
CA ILE A 69 -6.14 -4.98 -0.44
C ILE A 69 -7.18 -4.81 -1.57
N SER A 70 -7.68 -3.60 -1.77
CA SER A 70 -8.55 -3.29 -2.90
C SER A 70 -7.76 -2.95 -4.17
N ALA A 71 -6.59 -2.34 -4.02
CA ALA A 71 -5.74 -1.94 -5.14
C ALA A 71 -4.28 -1.72 -4.71
N LEU A 72 -3.38 -1.80 -5.69
CA LEU A 72 -1.99 -1.37 -5.58
C LEU A 72 -1.78 -0.17 -6.50
N SER A 73 -1.42 0.98 -5.92
CA SER A 73 -1.25 2.22 -6.66
C SER A 73 0.18 2.37 -7.14
N CYS A 74 0.36 2.35 -8.46
CA CYS A 74 1.64 2.56 -9.12
C CYS A 74 1.54 3.70 -10.15
N HIS A 75 0.86 4.80 -9.79
CA HIS A 75 0.48 5.84 -10.75
C HIS A 75 1.72 6.61 -11.23
N GLY A 76 1.85 6.81 -12.54
CA GLY A 76 2.92 7.58 -13.17
C GLY A 76 2.42 8.30 -14.41
N ASN A 77 3.35 8.91 -15.16
CA ASN A 77 3.03 9.52 -16.44
C ASN A 77 3.89 8.88 -17.55
N PRO A 78 3.44 7.76 -18.15
CA PRO A 78 4.21 7.06 -19.18
C PRO A 78 4.40 7.89 -20.46
N LEU A 79 3.69 9.02 -20.62
CA LEU A 79 3.84 9.96 -21.72
C LEU A 79 4.70 11.16 -21.37
N HIS A 80 5.38 11.16 -20.22
CA HIS A 80 6.20 12.28 -19.80
C HIS A 80 7.36 12.51 -20.79
N PRO A 81 7.60 13.75 -21.25
CA PRO A 81 8.61 14.00 -22.30
C PRO A 81 10.05 13.75 -21.83
N ASN A 82 10.29 13.81 -20.51
CA ASN A 82 11.55 13.39 -19.91
C ASN A 82 11.46 11.93 -19.46
N LYS A 83 12.27 11.05 -20.07
CA LYS A 83 12.34 9.61 -19.79
C LYS A 83 12.76 9.27 -18.36
N GLU A 84 13.58 10.12 -17.72
CA GLU A 84 14.01 9.90 -16.33
C GLU A 84 12.87 10.12 -15.33
N ILE A 85 11.79 10.79 -15.75
CA ILE A 85 10.60 11.06 -14.91
C ILE A 85 9.42 10.13 -15.28
N ALA A 86 9.43 9.58 -16.51
CA ALA A 86 8.34 8.80 -17.08
C ALA A 86 8.06 7.48 -16.35
#